data_AF-A0A926SDG4-F1
#
_entry.id   AF-A0A926SDG4-F1
#
_cell.length_a   1.000
_cell.length_b   1.000
_cell.length_c   1.000
_cell.angle_alpha   90.00
_cell.angle_beta   90.00
_cell.angle_gamma   90.00
#
_symmetry.space_group_name_H-M   'P 1'
#
loop_
_entity.id
_entity.type
_entity.pdbx_description
1 polymer ?
#
loop_
_entity_poly.entity_id
_entity_poly.type
_entity_poly.pdbx_seq_one_letter_code
_entity_poly.pdbx_strand_id
1 'polypeptide(L)'
;MTDSPFEELVKSLFEATKQADTALAELQEIATRINARHEPRAQFNRWRDSEEGKLWKQKQYQAQRGCCAIAKCGKPIQLKGSHIDHILPLSHFPGLAVDTQNLQITCPNCNIAKSNKITVAA
;
A
#
# COMPACT_ATOMS: atom_id res chain seq x y z
N MET A 1 34.34 -31.21 39.47
CA MET A 1 35.17 -30.30 38.66
C MET A 1 34.28 -29.12 38.37
N THR A 2 34.49 -28.00 39.05
CA THR A 2 33.72 -26.77 38.83
C THR A 2 34.32 -26.07 37.61
N ASP A 3 33.51 -25.78 36.61
CA ASP A 3 33.93 -25.01 35.44
C ASP A 3 34.57 -23.69 35.91
N SER A 4 35.62 -23.24 35.20
CA SER A 4 36.27 -21.95 35.51
C SER A 4 35.27 -20.80 35.26
N PRO A 5 35.28 -19.71 36.07
CA PRO A 5 34.41 -18.55 35.84
C PRO A 5 34.50 -17.99 34.40
N PHE A 6 35.64 -18.19 33.73
CA PHE A 6 35.82 -17.84 32.32
C PHE A 6 35.00 -18.75 31.38
N GLU A 7 34.93 -20.05 31.65
CA GLU A 7 34.18 -21.02 30.84
C GLU A 7 32.66 -20.78 30.95
N GLU A 8 32.18 -20.45 32.15
CA GLU A 8 30.78 -20.05 32.38
C GLU A 8 30.43 -18.75 31.62
N LEU A 9 31.34 -17.78 31.64
CA LEU A 9 31.18 -16.54 30.88
C LEU A 9 31.11 -16.80 29.37
N VAL A 10 32.00 -17.65 28.85
CA VAL A 10 32.01 -18.00 27.42
C VAL A 10 30.72 -18.72 27.03
N LYS A 11 30.24 -19.69 27.82
CA LYS A 11 28.96 -20.38 27.59
C LYS A 11 27.79 -19.39 27.58
N SER A 12 27.76 -18.46 28.54
CA SER A 12 26.72 -17.44 28.63
C SER A 12 26.73 -16.50 27.43
N LEU A 13 27.92 -16.10 26.96
CA LEU A 13 28.08 -15.26 25.77
C LEU A 13 27.58 -15.96 24.50
N PHE A 14 27.91 -17.24 24.32
CA PHE A 14 27.41 -18.03 23.20
C PHE A 14 25.88 -18.12 23.20
N GLU A 15 25.29 -18.41 24.36
CA GLU A 15 23.83 -18.51 24.48
C GLU A 15 23.15 -17.16 24.21
N ALA A 16 23.69 -16.07 24.76
CA ALA A 16 23.20 -14.71 24.47
C ALA A 16 23.29 -14.35 22.98
N THR A 17 24.37 -14.77 22.31
CA THR A 17 24.57 -14.53 20.87
C THR A 17 23.52 -15.29 20.06
N LYS A 18 23.29 -16.57 20.39
CA LYS A 18 22.27 -17.40 19.75
C LYS A 18 20.85 -16.84 19.95
N GLN A 19 20.55 -16.30 21.12
CA GLN A 19 19.28 -15.63 21.39
C GLN A 19 19.13 -14.36 20.56
N ALA A 20 20.19 -13.55 20.44
CA ALA A 20 20.19 -12.36 19.58
C ALA A 20 19.97 -12.72 18.11
N ASP A 21 20.61 -13.77 17.60
CA ASP A 21 20.44 -14.25 16.23
C ASP A 21 18.99 -14.72 15.97
N THR A 22 18.40 -15.42 16.93
CA THR A 22 17.00 -15.87 16.85
C THR A 22 16.04 -14.69 16.81
N ALA A 23 16.20 -13.73 17.73
CA ALA A 23 15.38 -12.52 17.76
C ALA A 23 15.55 -11.68 16.47
N LEU A 24 16.77 -11.60 15.93
CA LEU A 24 17.03 -10.91 14.68
C LEU A 24 16.28 -11.56 13.50
N ALA A 25 16.28 -12.89 13.42
CA ALA A 25 15.54 -13.63 12.39
C ALA A 25 14.03 -13.37 12.47
N GLU A 26 13.45 -13.39 13.69
CA GLU A 26 12.04 -13.08 13.90
C GLU A 26 11.69 -11.64 13.48
N LEU A 27 12.53 -10.67 13.85
CA LEU A 27 12.36 -9.27 13.45
C LEU A 27 12.43 -9.10 11.93
N GLN A 28 13.34 -9.80 11.26
CA GLN A 28 13.45 -9.78 9.79
C GLN A 28 12.19 -10.35 9.12
N GLU A 29 11.60 -11.42 9.66
CA GLU A 29 10.35 -11.97 9.16
C GLU A 29 9.17 -11.00 9.35
N ILE A 30 9.06 -10.38 10.53
CA ILE A 30 8.06 -9.33 10.80
C ILE A 30 8.23 -8.18 9.81
N ALA A 31 9.45 -7.67 9.64
CA ALA A 31 9.73 -6.58 8.72
C ALA A 31 9.34 -6.94 7.27
N THR A 32 9.63 -8.17 6.84
CA THR A 32 9.26 -8.67 5.51
C THR A 32 7.75 -8.66 5.32
N ARG A 33 6.97 -9.13 6.31
CA ARG A 33 5.50 -9.12 6.26
C ARG A 33 4.92 -7.71 6.23
N ILE A 34 5.48 -6.80 7.04
CA ILE A 34 5.08 -5.39 7.05
C ILE A 34 5.36 -4.78 5.67
N ASN A 35 6.56 -4.95 5.14
CA ASN A 35 6.93 -4.45 3.82
C ASN A 35 6.01 -4.99 2.73
N ALA A 36 5.74 -6.30 2.71
CA ALA A 36 4.84 -6.91 1.74
C ALA A 36 3.41 -6.31 1.80
N ARG A 37 2.91 -5.98 2.99
CA ARG A 37 1.60 -5.34 3.16
C ARG A 37 1.56 -3.90 2.64
N HIS A 38 2.65 -3.15 2.81
CA HIS A 38 2.70 -1.72 2.46
C HIS A 38 3.19 -1.47 1.03
N GLU A 39 3.91 -2.41 0.43
CA GLU A 39 4.51 -2.26 -0.90
C GLU A 39 3.51 -1.91 -2.00
N PRO A 40 2.30 -2.51 -2.09
CA PRO A 40 1.32 -2.14 -3.12
C PRO A 40 0.93 -0.65 -3.07
N ARG A 41 0.83 -0.07 -1.86
CA ARG A 41 0.54 1.37 -1.70
C ARG A 41 1.74 2.21 -2.10
N ALA A 42 2.94 1.80 -1.72
CA ALA A 42 4.17 2.47 -2.13
C ALA A 42 4.32 2.47 -3.65
N GLN A 43 4.09 1.33 -4.30
CA GLN A 43 4.08 1.17 -5.75
C GLN A 43 3.07 2.10 -6.42
N PHE A 44 1.81 2.12 -5.95
CA PHE A 44 0.80 3.04 -6.46
C PHE A 44 1.21 4.51 -6.30
N ASN A 45 1.76 4.89 -5.14
CA ASN A 45 2.19 6.27 -4.91
C ASN A 45 3.32 6.66 -5.87
N ARG A 46 4.33 5.80 -6.04
CA ARG A 46 5.44 6.03 -7.00
C ARG A 46 4.90 6.19 -8.43
N TRP A 47 3.98 5.34 -8.84
CA TRP A 47 3.36 5.44 -10.17
C TRP A 47 2.50 6.71 -10.31
N ARG A 48 1.66 7.03 -9.33
CA ARG A 48 0.80 8.23 -9.32
C ARG A 48 1.61 9.51 -9.49
N ASP A 49 2.77 9.56 -8.82
CA ASP A 49 3.63 10.75 -8.79
C ASP A 49 4.59 10.81 -9.99
N SER A 50 4.65 9.74 -10.81
CA SER A 50 5.42 9.71 -12.06
C SER A 50 4.74 10.53 -13.17
N GLU A 51 5.48 10.82 -14.24
CA GLU A 51 4.92 11.47 -15.43
C GLU A 51 3.85 10.62 -16.11
N GLU A 52 4.01 9.30 -16.09
CA GLU A 52 3.02 8.36 -16.62
C GLU A 52 1.69 8.47 -15.86
N GLY A 53 1.73 8.43 -14.52
CA GLY A 53 0.54 8.53 -13.68
C GLY A 53 -0.17 9.88 -13.81
N LYS A 54 0.61 10.97 -13.90
CA LYS A 54 0.06 12.32 -14.15
C LYS A 54 -0.61 12.42 -15.52
N LEU A 55 0.01 11.89 -16.57
CA LEU A 55 -0.54 11.89 -17.93
C LEU A 55 -1.80 11.02 -17.99
N TRP A 56 -1.78 9.85 -17.35
CA TRP A 56 -2.95 8.98 -17.23
C TRP A 56 -4.10 9.73 -16.55
N LYS A 57 -3.84 10.43 -15.44
CA LYS A 57 -4.87 11.19 -14.72
C LYS A 57 -5.54 12.24 -15.62
N GLN A 58 -4.76 12.94 -16.43
CA GLN A 58 -5.29 13.94 -17.38
C GLN A 58 -6.18 13.28 -18.45
N LYS A 59 -5.70 12.20 -19.07
CA LYS A 59 -6.45 11.45 -20.09
C LYS A 59 -7.73 10.86 -19.53
N GLN A 60 -7.67 10.25 -18.34
CA GLN A 60 -8.83 9.65 -17.68
C GLN A 60 -9.86 10.70 -17.30
N TYR A 61 -9.42 11.86 -16.80
CA TYR A 61 -10.32 12.97 -16.52
C TYR A 61 -11.09 13.44 -17.77
N GLN A 62 -10.41 13.53 -18.92
CA GLN A 62 -11.05 13.87 -20.20
C GLN A 62 -12.01 12.77 -20.66
N ALA A 63 -11.62 11.49 -20.56
CA ALA A 63 -12.47 10.35 -20.88
C ALA A 63 -13.75 10.31 -20.02
N GLN A 64 -13.63 10.70 -18.75
CA GLN A 64 -14.74 10.87 -17.81
C GLN A 64 -15.51 12.20 -17.97
N ARG A 65 -15.19 12.99 -18.99
CA ARG A 65 -15.82 14.30 -19.29
C ARG A 65 -15.75 15.29 -18.12
N GLY A 66 -14.71 15.18 -17.31
CA GLY A 66 -14.52 16.02 -16.12
C GLY A 66 -15.51 15.76 -14.99
N CYS A 67 -16.16 14.58 -14.96
CA CYS A 67 -17.12 14.22 -13.91
C CYS A 67 -16.56 13.14 -12.96
N CYS A 68 -17.08 13.12 -11.74
CA CYS A 68 -16.81 12.06 -10.77
C CYS A 68 -17.32 10.71 -11.28
N ALA A 69 -16.46 9.68 -11.28
CA ALA A 69 -16.81 8.35 -11.77
C ALA A 69 -17.86 7.60 -10.93
N ILE A 70 -18.05 7.99 -9.67
CA ILE A 70 -19.07 7.37 -8.82
C ILE A 70 -20.46 7.72 -9.36
N ALA A 71 -21.20 6.71 -9.83
CA ALA A 71 -22.50 6.85 -10.48
C ALA A 71 -23.52 7.66 -9.67
N LYS A 72 -23.55 7.48 -8.35
CA LYS A 72 -24.44 8.24 -7.44
C LYS A 72 -24.09 9.73 -7.34
N CYS A 73 -22.87 10.11 -7.72
CA CYS A 73 -22.41 11.49 -7.70
C CYS A 73 -22.53 12.11 -9.10
N GLY A 74 -21.75 11.63 -10.07
CA GLY A 74 -21.77 12.11 -11.46
C GLY A 74 -21.49 13.61 -11.66
N LYS A 75 -21.17 14.36 -10.60
CA LYS A 75 -21.01 15.81 -10.65
C LYS A 75 -19.73 16.21 -11.38
N PRO A 76 -19.71 17.36 -12.07
CA PRO A 76 -18.48 17.97 -12.57
C PRO A 76 -17.48 18.19 -11.43
N ILE A 77 -16.22 17.91 -11.70
CA ILE A 77 -15.10 18.05 -10.76
C ILE A 77 -13.96 18.79 -11.45
N GLN A 78 -13.11 19.43 -10.66
CA GLN A 78 -11.87 19.99 -11.17
C GLN A 78 -10.80 18.89 -11.22
N LEU A 79 -9.93 18.92 -12.23
CA LEU A 79 -8.79 18.00 -12.29
C LEU A 79 -7.89 18.19 -11.05
N LYS A 80 -7.59 19.45 -10.70
CA LYS A 80 -6.90 19.79 -9.45
C LYS A 80 -7.83 19.52 -8.27
N GLY A 81 -7.36 18.72 -7.31
CA GLY A 81 -8.16 18.30 -6.15
C GLY A 81 -9.01 17.05 -6.38
N SER A 82 -9.08 16.50 -7.60
CA SER A 82 -9.63 15.15 -7.79
C SER A 82 -8.64 14.06 -7.37
N HIS A 83 -9.16 12.88 -7.05
CA HIS A 83 -8.36 11.73 -6.62
C HIS A 83 -8.39 10.63 -7.67
N ILE A 84 -7.28 9.89 -7.77
CA ILE A 84 -7.27 8.58 -8.43
C ILE A 84 -7.73 7.56 -7.39
N ASP A 85 -8.88 6.95 -7.64
CA ASP A 85 -9.50 5.94 -6.80
C ASP A 85 -9.38 4.56 -7.46
N HIS A 86 -9.21 3.53 -6.64
CA HIS A 86 -9.25 2.13 -7.09
C HIS A 86 -10.69 1.64 -7.05
N ILE A 87 -11.26 1.17 -8.17
CA ILE A 87 -12.60 0.58 -8.24
C ILE A 87 -12.69 -0.58 -7.23
N LEU A 88 -11.80 -1.57 -7.39
CA LEU A 88 -11.51 -2.61 -6.42
C LEU A 88 -10.43 -2.12 -5.43
N PRO A 89 -10.74 -1.97 -4.13
CA PRO A 89 -9.85 -1.33 -3.18
C PRO A 89 -8.50 -2.04 -3.03
N LEU A 90 -7.42 -1.25 -2.98
CA LEU A 90 -6.05 -1.73 -2.84
C LEU A 90 -5.83 -2.67 -1.64
N SER A 91 -6.54 -2.45 -0.53
CA SER A 91 -6.41 -3.28 0.67
C SER A 91 -6.89 -4.72 0.49
N HIS A 92 -7.80 -4.96 -0.47
CA HIS A 92 -8.33 -6.28 -0.79
C HIS A 92 -7.73 -6.86 -2.07
N PHE A 93 -7.30 -5.99 -2.99
CA PHE A 93 -6.78 -6.38 -4.31
C PHE A 93 -5.41 -5.74 -4.56
N PRO A 94 -4.37 -6.11 -3.80
CA PRO A 94 -3.04 -5.48 -3.89
C PRO A 94 -2.38 -5.65 -5.27
N GLY A 95 -2.67 -6.73 -5.99
CA GLY A 95 -2.15 -6.96 -7.35
C GLY A 95 -2.66 -5.98 -8.41
N LEU A 96 -3.72 -5.23 -8.11
CA LEU A 96 -4.31 -4.23 -9.03
C LEU A 96 -3.85 -2.80 -8.72
N ALA A 97 -2.72 -2.64 -8.01
CA ALA A 97 -2.27 -1.35 -7.50
C ALA A 97 -2.10 -0.28 -8.59
N VAL A 98 -1.58 -0.69 -9.74
CA VAL A 98 -1.29 0.18 -10.90
C VAL A 98 -2.04 -0.26 -12.16
N ASP A 99 -3.00 -1.18 -12.02
CA ASP A 99 -3.84 -1.59 -13.15
C ASP A 99 -4.79 -0.46 -13.51
N THR A 100 -4.50 0.23 -14.61
CA THR A 100 -5.28 1.38 -15.08
C THR A 100 -6.75 1.07 -15.35
N GLN A 101 -7.12 -0.19 -15.62
CA GLN A 101 -8.53 -0.60 -15.78
C GLN A 101 -9.28 -0.62 -14.44
N ASN A 102 -8.55 -0.73 -13.33
CA ASN A 102 -9.08 -0.68 -11.97
C ASN A 102 -9.04 0.75 -11.38
N LEU A 103 -8.66 1.76 -12.16
CA LEU A 103 -8.51 3.14 -11.68
C LEU A 103 -9.57 4.06 -12.28
N GLN A 104 -10.04 5.01 -11.46
CA GLN A 104 -11.02 6.01 -11.86
C GLN A 104 -10.76 7.36 -11.17
N ILE A 105 -11.28 8.46 -11.71
CA ILE A 105 -11.17 9.77 -11.09
C ILE A 105 -12.43 10.09 -10.29
N THR A 106 -12.27 10.49 -9.03
CA THR A 106 -13.37 10.79 -8.12
C THR A 106 -13.19 12.15 -7.43
N CYS A 107 -14.30 12.71 -6.94
CA CYS A 107 -14.23 13.87 -6.04
C CYS A 107 -13.75 13.42 -4.65
N PRO A 108 -13.18 14.34 -3.83
CA PRO A 108 -12.71 14.01 -2.48
C PRO A 108 -13.78 13.34 -1.61
N ASN A 109 -15.00 13.88 -1.61
CA ASN A 109 -16.10 13.38 -0.79
C ASN A 109 -16.46 11.93 -1.13
N CYS A 110 -16.54 11.59 -2.43
CA CYS A 110 -16.87 10.25 -2.88
C CYS A 110 -15.74 9.26 -2.61
N ASN A 111 -14.48 9.67 -2.84
CA ASN A 111 -13.31 8.85 -2.54
C ASN A 111 -13.28 8.43 -1.05
N ILE A 112 -13.49 9.41 -0.16
CA ILE A 112 -13.51 9.19 1.30
C ILE A 112 -14.70 8.31 1.69
N ALA A 113 -15.90 8.58 1.15
CA ALA A 113 -17.10 7.81 1.47
C ALA A 113 -17.03 6.34 0.99
N LYS A 114 -16.38 6.10 -0.16
CA LYS A 114 -16.14 4.77 -0.70
C LYS A 114 -15.17 3.99 0.19
N SER A 115 -14.06 4.60 0.58
CA SER A 115 -13.03 3.94 1.39
C SER A 115 -12.62 2.58 0.77
N ASN A 116 -12.59 1.51 1.56
CA ASN A 116 -12.31 0.14 1.13
C ASN A 116 -13.57 -0.67 0.76
N LYS A 117 -14.70 -0.02 0.48
CA LYS A 117 -15.93 -0.73 0.08
C LYS A 117 -15.85 -1.12 -1.39
N ILE A 118 -16.29 -2.35 -1.69
CA ILE A 118 -16.48 -2.83 -3.06
C ILE A 118 -17.84 -2.33 -3.52
N THR A 119 -17.85 -1.37 -4.44
CA THR A 119 -19.06 -0.95 -5.14
C THR A 119 -19.19 -1.81 -6.39
N VAL A 120 -19.73 -3.03 -6.24
CA VAL A 120 -20.25 -3.77 -7.38
C VAL A 120 -21.48 -3.02 -7.88
N ALA A 121 -21.47 -2.59 -9.14
CA ALA A 121 -22.71 -2.22 -9.82
C ALA A 121 -23.57 -3.49 -9.86
N ALA A 122 -24.74 -3.44 -9.24
CA ALA A 122 -25.81 -4.40 -9.50
C ALA A 122 -26.39 -4.13 -10.89
#